data_AF-A0A3D3LN32-F1
#
_entry.id   AF-A0A3D3LN32-F1
#
_cell.length_a   1.000
_cell.length_b   1.000
_cell.length_c   1.000
_cell.angle_alpha   90.00
_cell.angle_beta   90.00
_cell.angle_gamma   90.00
#
_symmetry.space_group_name_H-M   'P 1'
#
loop_
_entity.id
_entity.type
_entity.pdbx_description
1 polymer ?
#
loop_
_entity_poly.entity_id
_entity_poly.type
_entity_poly.pdbx_seq_one_letter_code
_entity_poly.pdbx_strand_id
1 'polypeptide(L)'
;PDQKALLSGDFFGPMFPQFPNVFTMRGEKIRKPVEYIRSLNRLIDLAPEVILPGHLDPVIGQEKIVNGLTKMRDAVQYVHDETIAGMNSGKTLYQLMETISLPPELELSQAHGRVSWAVKSIWEYYATWFHFDRTTELYGVDRGEVMPDVVALAGPGALLEKARLYNKADQPVRAMHIVEILLDDPSQASDPSVNQVRLETLQLLLDKAINGIENSYEIYWLNAQIRVAEGVINGVSNSSN
;
A
#
# COMPACT_ATOMS: atom_id res chain seq x y z
N PRO A 1 -17.13 30.93 10.46
CA PRO A 1 -17.42 31.54 9.13
C PRO A 1 -16.73 32.89 8.96
N ASP A 2 -16.87 33.77 9.94
CA ASP A 2 -16.34 35.15 9.89
C ASP A 2 -14.83 35.24 9.68
N GLN A 3 -14.08 34.27 10.21
CA GLN A 3 -12.62 34.18 10.05
C GLN A 3 -12.17 33.42 8.80
N LYS A 4 -13.12 32.84 8.03
CA LYS A 4 -12.84 31.97 6.86
C LYS A 4 -11.79 30.87 7.11
N ALA A 5 -11.65 30.45 8.36
CA ALA A 5 -10.73 29.42 8.79
C ALA A 5 -11.44 28.06 8.87
N LEU A 6 -10.80 27.03 8.32
CA LEU A 6 -11.21 25.62 8.39
C LEU A 6 -10.31 24.87 9.37
N LEU A 7 -10.88 24.42 10.49
CA LEU A 7 -10.22 23.47 11.38
C LEU A 7 -10.47 22.07 10.84
N SER A 8 -9.49 21.46 10.16
CA SER A 8 -9.71 20.22 9.40
C SER A 8 -9.43 18.94 10.20
N GLY A 9 -8.74 19.05 11.34
CA GLY A 9 -8.16 17.87 11.99
C GLY A 9 -7.33 17.07 10.97
N ASP A 10 -7.55 15.76 10.93
CA ASP A 10 -6.81 14.82 10.08
C ASP A 10 -7.51 14.54 8.75
N PHE A 11 -8.54 15.32 8.37
CA PHE A 11 -9.33 15.07 7.16
C PHE A 11 -8.46 14.95 5.88
N PHE A 12 -7.39 15.73 5.80
CA PHE A 12 -6.46 15.69 4.65
C PHE A 12 -5.30 14.69 4.85
N GLY A 13 -5.08 14.19 6.06
CA GLY A 13 -3.84 13.49 6.46
C GLY A 13 -2.73 14.46 6.90
N PRO A 14 -1.46 14.02 6.94
CA PRO A 14 -0.35 14.81 7.48
C PRO A 14 0.06 16.00 6.60
N MET A 15 -0.25 15.97 5.30
CA MET A 15 0.14 17.00 4.33
C MET A 15 -1.05 17.53 3.53
N PHE A 16 -0.95 18.77 3.05
CA PHE A 16 -1.93 19.36 2.14
C PHE A 16 -1.24 20.12 0.98
N PRO A 17 -1.66 19.90 -0.28
CA PRO A 17 -2.51 18.81 -0.76
C PRO A 17 -1.72 17.49 -0.85
N GLN A 18 -2.40 16.35 -0.78
CA GLN A 18 -1.80 15.02 -1.00
C GLN A 18 -2.85 14.03 -1.51
N PHE A 19 -2.40 12.89 -2.03
CA PHE A 19 -3.32 11.81 -2.31
C PHE A 19 -3.72 11.12 -0.99
N PRO A 20 -5.02 10.97 -0.68
CA PRO A 20 -5.45 10.52 0.63
C PRO A 20 -5.28 9.01 0.80
N ASN A 21 -5.14 8.59 2.05
CA ASN A 21 -5.36 7.20 2.42
C ASN A 21 -6.87 6.92 2.41
N VAL A 22 -7.41 6.26 1.38
CA VAL A 22 -8.80 5.73 1.41
C VAL A 22 -8.92 4.49 2.30
N PHE A 23 -7.79 3.94 2.74
CA PHE A 23 -7.61 2.99 3.82
C PHE A 23 -6.25 3.25 4.48
N THR A 24 -6.08 2.89 5.75
CA THR A 24 -4.80 3.04 6.46
C THR A 24 -4.18 1.68 6.72
N MET A 25 -2.88 1.52 6.45
CA MET A 25 -2.15 0.26 6.66
C MET A 25 -2.19 -0.28 8.09
N ARG A 26 -2.46 0.57 9.10
CA ARG A 26 -2.61 0.17 10.50
C ARG A 26 -3.90 -0.58 10.85
N GLY A 27 -4.78 -0.82 9.87
CA GLY A 27 -6.07 -1.48 10.07
C GLY A 27 -7.15 -0.52 10.59
N GLU A 28 -8.07 -0.14 9.70
CA GLU A 28 -9.27 0.62 10.03
C GLU A 28 -10.38 0.29 9.02
N LYS A 29 -11.62 0.70 9.29
CA LYS A 29 -12.68 0.62 8.28
C LYS A 29 -12.25 1.38 7.03
N ILE A 30 -12.51 0.80 5.87
CA ILE A 30 -12.29 1.46 4.58
C ILE A 30 -13.10 2.75 4.55
N ARG A 31 -12.44 3.86 4.20
CA ARG A 31 -13.08 5.16 4.06
C ARG A 31 -13.87 5.15 2.76
N LYS A 32 -15.11 5.61 2.82
CA LYS A 32 -16.00 5.57 1.67
C LYS A 32 -15.58 6.64 0.65
N PRO A 33 -15.14 6.26 -0.56
CA PRO A 33 -14.55 7.20 -1.51
C PRO A 33 -15.55 8.28 -1.96
N VAL A 34 -16.81 7.90 -2.20
CA VAL A 34 -17.87 8.82 -2.64
C VAL A 34 -18.21 9.87 -1.57
N GLU A 35 -18.28 9.48 -0.30
CA GLU A 35 -18.47 10.37 0.85
C GLU A 35 -17.29 11.34 1.00
N TYR A 36 -16.07 10.87 0.77
CA TYR A 36 -14.88 11.70 0.81
C TYR A 36 -14.92 12.78 -0.29
N ILE A 37 -15.25 12.39 -1.52
CA ILE A 37 -15.45 13.31 -2.65
C ILE A 37 -16.53 14.35 -2.34
N ARG A 38 -17.68 13.92 -1.79
CA ARG A 38 -18.75 14.84 -1.37
C ARG A 38 -18.29 15.83 -0.30
N SER A 39 -17.48 15.37 0.65
CA SER A 39 -16.91 16.23 1.68
C SER A 39 -15.96 17.27 1.06
N LEU A 40 -15.13 16.89 0.10
CA LEU A 40 -14.27 17.82 -0.63
C LEU A 40 -15.06 18.86 -1.42
N ASN A 41 -16.11 18.46 -2.15
CA ASN A 41 -16.99 19.42 -2.84
C ASN A 41 -17.57 20.44 -1.86
N ARG A 42 -18.01 19.99 -0.67
CA ARG A 42 -18.53 20.90 0.35
C ARG A 42 -17.48 21.90 0.83
N LEU A 43 -16.22 21.48 0.99
CA LEU A 43 -15.13 22.36 1.40
C LEU A 43 -14.72 23.35 0.30
N ILE A 44 -14.78 22.93 -0.97
CA ILE A 44 -14.57 23.79 -2.13
C ILE A 44 -15.62 24.92 -2.16
N ASP A 45 -16.90 24.58 -1.98
CA ASP A 45 -17.99 25.56 -1.95
C ASP A 45 -17.88 26.56 -0.80
N LEU A 46 -17.28 26.15 0.33
CA LEU A 46 -17.04 27.03 1.47
C LEU A 46 -15.88 28.00 1.24
N ALA A 47 -14.99 27.69 0.30
CA ALA A 47 -13.84 28.51 -0.10
C ALA A 47 -13.06 29.12 1.08
N PRO A 48 -12.50 28.30 2.00
CA PRO A 48 -11.77 28.79 3.15
C PRO A 48 -10.49 29.53 2.74
N GLU A 49 -10.12 30.57 3.49
CA GLU A 49 -8.89 31.34 3.31
C GLU A 49 -7.71 30.77 4.12
N VAL A 50 -8.01 30.01 5.17
CA VAL A 50 -7.01 29.36 6.04
C VAL A 50 -7.44 27.94 6.38
N ILE A 51 -6.52 26.98 6.30
CA ILE A 51 -6.67 25.64 6.89
C ILE A 51 -5.79 25.57 8.14
N LEU A 52 -6.38 25.14 9.25
CA LEU A 52 -5.71 24.76 10.48
C LEU A 52 -5.75 23.23 10.60
N PRO A 53 -4.70 22.52 10.13
CA PRO A 53 -4.65 21.05 10.14
C PRO A 53 -4.31 20.47 11.52
N GLY A 54 -4.56 19.17 11.71
CA GLY A 54 -4.10 18.42 12.88
C GLY A 54 -2.58 18.17 12.89
N HIS A 55 -1.90 18.42 11.78
CA HIS A 55 -0.48 18.19 11.56
C HIS A 55 0.16 19.33 10.76
N LEU A 56 1.44 19.60 11.00
CA LEU A 56 2.23 20.63 10.30
C LEU A 56 1.65 22.06 10.43
N ASP A 57 2.16 22.98 9.61
CA ASP A 57 1.80 24.39 9.64
C ASP A 57 0.45 24.69 8.96
N PRO A 58 -0.21 25.80 9.33
CA PRO A 58 -1.39 26.30 8.63
C PRO A 58 -1.16 26.52 7.13
N VAL A 59 -2.19 26.24 6.34
CA VAL A 59 -2.20 26.58 4.90
C VAL A 59 -2.99 27.87 4.71
N ILE A 60 -2.40 28.86 4.06
CA ILE A 60 -2.99 30.19 3.88
C ILE A 60 -3.16 30.49 2.38
N GLY A 61 -4.30 31.10 2.03
CA GLY A 61 -4.62 31.59 0.69
C GLY A 61 -5.76 30.80 0.04
N GLN A 62 -6.90 31.46 -0.17
CA GLN A 62 -8.11 30.83 -0.72
C GLN A 62 -7.89 30.13 -2.06
N GLU A 63 -7.22 30.78 -3.02
CA GLU A 63 -6.97 30.21 -4.34
C GLU A 63 -6.12 28.92 -4.24
N LYS A 64 -5.02 28.97 -3.48
CA LYS A 64 -4.17 27.80 -3.21
C LYS A 64 -4.97 26.65 -2.58
N ILE A 65 -5.80 26.97 -1.60
CA ILE A 65 -6.61 25.98 -0.88
C ILE A 65 -7.66 25.36 -1.80
N VAL A 66 -8.45 26.18 -2.52
CA VAL A 66 -9.49 25.70 -3.42
C VAL A 66 -8.90 24.87 -4.57
N ASN A 67 -7.76 25.29 -5.13
CA ASN A 67 -7.06 24.52 -6.15
C ASN A 67 -6.57 23.17 -5.59
N GLY A 68 -5.99 23.16 -4.39
CA GLY A 68 -5.55 21.93 -3.71
C GLY A 68 -6.72 20.97 -3.43
N LEU A 69 -7.83 21.48 -2.91
CA LEU A 69 -9.05 20.71 -2.66
C LEU A 69 -9.64 20.12 -3.95
N THR A 70 -9.71 20.93 -5.00
CA THR A 70 -10.21 20.52 -6.32
C THR A 70 -9.35 19.41 -6.90
N LYS A 71 -8.03 19.56 -6.85
CA LYS A 71 -7.08 18.55 -7.32
C LYS A 71 -7.21 17.24 -6.53
N MET A 72 -7.32 17.29 -5.21
CA MET A 72 -7.58 16.12 -4.37
C MET A 72 -8.90 15.44 -4.73
N ARG A 73 -9.96 16.22 -4.97
CA ARG A 73 -11.29 15.72 -5.35
C ARG A 73 -11.23 14.98 -6.69
N ASP A 74 -10.63 15.61 -7.69
CA ASP A 74 -10.51 15.06 -9.04
C ASP A 74 -9.64 13.80 -9.06
N ALA A 75 -8.51 13.79 -8.33
CA ALA A 75 -7.63 12.64 -8.22
C ALA A 75 -8.32 11.42 -7.61
N VAL A 76 -9.09 11.61 -6.53
CA VAL A 76 -9.83 10.49 -5.90
C VAL A 76 -10.96 10.01 -6.79
N GLN A 77 -11.69 10.92 -7.43
CA GLN A 77 -12.75 10.57 -8.38
C GLN A 77 -12.19 9.77 -9.57
N TYR A 78 -11.07 10.21 -10.15
CA TYR A 78 -10.38 9.51 -11.23
C TYR A 78 -9.99 8.08 -10.84
N VAL A 79 -9.29 7.90 -9.71
CA VAL A 79 -8.86 6.57 -9.26
C VAL A 79 -10.07 5.68 -8.95
N HIS A 80 -11.13 6.23 -8.38
CA HIS A 80 -12.40 5.53 -8.17
C HIS A 80 -13.00 5.05 -9.50
N ASP A 81 -13.18 5.94 -10.46
CA ASP A 81 -13.87 5.62 -11.71
C ASP A 81 -13.09 4.65 -12.58
N GLU A 82 -11.76 4.80 -12.66
CA GLU A 82 -10.89 3.85 -13.35
C GLU A 82 -10.90 2.47 -12.68
N THR A 83 -10.96 2.42 -11.34
CA THR A 83 -11.08 1.14 -10.63
C THR A 83 -12.40 0.45 -10.97
N ILE A 84 -13.52 1.18 -10.92
CA ILE A 84 -14.85 0.65 -11.24
C ILE A 84 -14.94 0.21 -12.71
N ALA A 85 -14.41 1.01 -13.64
CA ALA A 85 -14.35 0.65 -15.06
C ALA A 85 -13.51 -0.62 -15.27
N GLY A 86 -12.39 -0.75 -14.55
CA GLY A 86 -11.56 -1.94 -14.52
C GLY A 86 -12.29 -3.19 -14.04
N MET A 87 -12.99 -3.08 -12.90
CA MET A 87 -13.83 -4.15 -12.35
C MET A 87 -14.88 -4.61 -13.36
N ASN A 88 -15.63 -3.66 -13.95
CA ASN A 88 -16.70 -3.95 -14.91
C ASN A 88 -16.19 -4.53 -16.24
N SER A 89 -14.91 -4.31 -16.57
CA SER A 89 -14.27 -4.88 -17.77
C SER A 89 -13.56 -6.22 -17.51
N GLY A 90 -13.65 -6.76 -16.29
CA GLY A 90 -13.05 -8.04 -15.94
C GLY A 90 -11.53 -8.01 -15.76
N LYS A 91 -10.93 -6.82 -15.59
CA LYS A 91 -9.52 -6.70 -15.20
C LYS A 91 -9.37 -7.17 -13.76
N THR A 92 -8.26 -7.85 -13.46
CA THR A 92 -7.96 -8.29 -12.09
C THR A 92 -7.51 -7.11 -11.23
N LEU A 93 -7.68 -7.22 -9.91
CA LEU A 93 -7.20 -6.22 -8.95
C LEU A 93 -5.72 -5.86 -9.20
N TYR A 94 -4.86 -6.86 -9.35
CA TYR A 94 -3.42 -6.61 -9.54
C TYR A 94 -3.09 -5.90 -10.85
N GLN A 95 -3.83 -6.17 -11.94
CA GLN A 95 -3.69 -5.41 -13.18
C GLN A 95 -4.04 -3.94 -12.97
N LEU A 96 -5.10 -3.63 -12.21
CA LEU A 96 -5.50 -2.26 -11.92
C LEU A 96 -4.50 -1.55 -11.01
N MET A 97 -3.98 -2.25 -9.99
CA MET A 97 -2.94 -1.70 -9.11
C MET A 97 -1.65 -1.35 -9.86
N GLU A 98 -1.33 -2.08 -10.94
CA GLU A 98 -0.15 -1.84 -11.78
C GLU A 98 -0.38 -0.74 -12.83
N THR A 99 -1.60 -0.61 -13.36
CA THR A 99 -1.88 0.24 -14.54
C THR A 99 -2.56 1.57 -14.24
N ILE A 100 -3.25 1.72 -13.11
CA ILE A 100 -3.88 2.99 -12.74
C ILE A 100 -2.84 3.91 -12.10
N SER A 101 -2.61 5.06 -12.73
CA SER A 101 -1.74 6.13 -12.26
C SER A 101 -2.43 7.48 -12.43
N LEU A 102 -2.13 8.46 -11.57
CA LEU A 102 -2.68 9.81 -11.76
C LEU A 102 -2.16 10.42 -13.07
N PRO A 103 -3.01 11.07 -13.86
CA PRO A 103 -2.53 11.85 -14.99
C PRO A 103 -1.77 13.10 -14.49
N PRO A 104 -0.87 13.69 -15.30
CA PRO A 104 0.02 14.78 -14.86
C PRO A 104 -0.69 15.97 -14.19
N GLU A 105 -1.88 16.33 -14.67
CA GLU A 105 -2.69 17.42 -14.13
C GLU A 105 -3.29 17.11 -12.75
N LEU A 106 -3.34 15.84 -12.34
CA LEU A 106 -3.85 15.36 -11.04
C LEU A 106 -2.73 14.90 -10.09
N GLU A 107 -1.46 15.06 -10.46
CA GLU A 107 -0.33 14.63 -9.64
C GLU A 107 -0.34 15.22 -8.22
N LEU A 108 -0.30 14.33 -7.24
CA LEU A 108 -0.34 14.64 -5.81
C LEU A 108 0.72 13.81 -5.10
N SER A 109 1.29 14.35 -4.02
CA SER A 109 2.22 13.58 -3.19
C SER A 109 1.56 12.29 -2.72
N GLN A 110 2.28 11.18 -2.90
CA GLN A 110 1.88 9.84 -2.48
C GLN A 110 2.72 9.32 -1.31
N ALA A 111 3.42 10.22 -0.60
CA ALA A 111 4.30 9.87 0.52
C ALA A 111 3.55 9.36 1.77
N HIS A 112 2.21 9.51 1.79
CA HIS A 112 1.35 8.96 2.83
C HIS A 112 0.26 8.04 2.28
N GLY A 113 -0.64 8.55 1.43
CA GLY A 113 -1.58 7.73 0.65
C GLY A 113 -0.98 7.35 -0.70
N ARG A 114 -1.30 6.16 -1.22
CA ARG A 114 -0.76 5.67 -2.49
C ARG A 114 -1.88 5.22 -3.42
N VAL A 115 -1.77 5.54 -4.70
CA VAL A 115 -2.79 5.24 -5.71
C VAL A 115 -3.06 3.75 -5.82
N SER A 116 -2.02 2.91 -5.95
CA SER A 116 -2.20 1.46 -6.04
C SER A 116 -2.88 0.87 -4.80
N TRP A 117 -2.63 1.43 -3.62
CA TRP A 117 -3.30 1.02 -2.38
C TRP A 117 -4.75 1.51 -2.32
N ALA A 118 -5.04 2.69 -2.87
CA ALA A 118 -6.39 3.17 -3.03
C ALA A 118 -7.20 2.32 -4.01
N VAL A 119 -6.62 1.91 -5.14
CA VAL A 119 -7.24 0.97 -6.08
C VAL A 119 -7.67 -0.30 -5.35
N LYS A 120 -6.77 -0.90 -4.57
CA LYS A 120 -7.11 -2.06 -3.73
C LYS A 120 -8.22 -1.74 -2.73
N SER A 121 -8.14 -0.61 -2.04
CA SER A 121 -9.13 -0.24 -1.02
C SER A 121 -10.52 -0.01 -1.63
N ILE A 122 -10.59 0.59 -2.81
CA ILE A 122 -11.83 0.81 -3.56
C ILE A 122 -12.38 -0.53 -4.06
N TRP A 123 -11.53 -1.41 -4.59
CA TRP A 123 -11.92 -2.77 -4.95
C TRP A 123 -12.55 -3.50 -3.76
N GLU A 124 -11.87 -3.54 -2.62
CA GLU A 124 -12.36 -4.21 -1.40
C GLU A 124 -13.64 -3.57 -0.84
N TYR A 125 -13.82 -2.25 -1.02
CA TYR A 125 -15.06 -1.56 -0.64
C TYR A 125 -16.28 -2.11 -1.39
N TYR A 126 -16.12 -2.50 -2.66
CA TYR A 126 -17.21 -3.00 -3.49
C TYR A 126 -17.29 -4.54 -3.55
N ALA A 127 -16.16 -5.23 -3.69
CA ALA A 127 -16.09 -6.68 -3.81
C ALA A 127 -16.17 -7.39 -2.45
N THR A 128 -15.74 -6.74 -1.38
CA THR A 128 -15.67 -7.30 -0.01
C THR A 128 -14.80 -8.57 0.06
N TRP A 129 -15.15 -9.55 0.88
CA TRP A 129 -14.29 -10.68 1.21
C TRP A 129 -14.23 -11.80 0.15
N PHE A 130 -15.23 -11.91 -0.73
CA PHE A 130 -15.30 -12.97 -1.74
C PHE A 130 -15.11 -12.38 -3.12
N HIS A 131 -13.96 -12.68 -3.73
CA HIS A 131 -13.50 -12.05 -4.98
C HIS A 131 -13.86 -12.87 -6.22
N PHE A 132 -14.34 -14.11 -6.04
CA PHE A 132 -14.59 -15.07 -7.12
C PHE A 132 -13.32 -15.52 -7.86
N ASP A 133 -12.13 -15.26 -7.29
CA ASP A 133 -10.85 -15.62 -7.92
C ASP A 133 -10.48 -17.08 -7.64
N ARG A 134 -10.82 -17.61 -6.46
CA ARG A 134 -10.46 -18.96 -6.00
C ARG A 134 -11.59 -19.65 -5.24
N THR A 135 -11.72 -20.97 -5.44
CA THR A 135 -12.63 -21.81 -4.65
C THR A 135 -12.25 -21.85 -3.17
N THR A 136 -10.95 -21.71 -2.85
CA THR A 136 -10.43 -21.78 -1.48
C THR A 136 -10.84 -20.58 -0.60
N GLU A 137 -11.29 -19.47 -1.18
CA GLU A 137 -11.80 -18.31 -0.41
C GLU A 137 -13.03 -18.65 0.45
N LEU A 138 -13.74 -19.75 0.14
CA LEU A 138 -14.89 -20.21 0.90
C LEU A 138 -14.53 -21.02 2.16
N TYR A 139 -13.27 -21.42 2.32
CA TYR A 139 -12.87 -22.41 3.32
C TYR A 139 -11.75 -21.86 4.22
N GLY A 140 -11.76 -22.29 5.48
CA GLY A 140 -10.83 -21.81 6.51
C GLY A 140 -9.48 -22.52 6.57
N VAL A 141 -9.00 -23.06 5.45
CA VAL A 141 -7.64 -23.63 5.35
C VAL A 141 -6.74 -22.58 4.72
N ASP A 142 -5.73 -22.14 5.45
CA ASP A 142 -4.80 -21.14 4.96
C ASP A 142 -3.90 -21.71 3.86
N ARG A 143 -3.50 -20.87 2.90
CA ARG A 143 -2.62 -21.33 1.81
C ARG A 143 -1.22 -21.70 2.33
N GLY A 144 -0.75 -21.06 3.39
CA GLY A 144 0.54 -21.36 4.02
C GLY A 144 0.61 -22.78 4.56
N GLU A 145 -0.53 -23.38 4.97
CA GLU A 145 -0.56 -24.76 5.47
C GLU A 145 -0.14 -25.80 4.44
N VAL A 146 -0.26 -25.50 3.14
CA VAL A 146 0.14 -26.40 2.05
C VAL A 146 1.46 -26.02 1.39
N MET A 147 2.07 -24.89 1.77
CA MET A 147 3.37 -24.47 1.21
C MET A 147 4.54 -25.39 1.60
N PRO A 148 4.59 -26.01 2.80
CA PRO A 148 5.62 -27.00 3.12
C PRO A 148 5.65 -28.18 2.13
N ASP A 149 4.49 -28.64 1.63
CA ASP A 149 4.44 -29.69 0.61
C ASP A 149 5.06 -29.23 -0.71
N VAL A 150 4.82 -27.97 -1.09
CA VAL A 150 5.45 -27.35 -2.28
C VAL A 150 6.97 -27.26 -2.11
N VAL A 151 7.44 -26.87 -0.92
CA VAL A 151 8.87 -26.81 -0.60
C VAL A 151 9.50 -28.21 -0.64
N ALA A 152 8.83 -29.22 -0.08
CA ALA A 152 9.30 -30.60 -0.08
C ALA A 152 9.41 -31.18 -1.51
N LEU A 153 8.48 -30.82 -2.39
CA LEU A 153 8.49 -31.26 -3.80
C LEU A 153 9.52 -30.51 -4.65
N ALA A 154 9.63 -29.19 -4.50
CA ALA A 154 10.51 -28.36 -5.32
C ALA A 154 11.97 -28.35 -4.84
N GLY A 155 12.18 -28.55 -3.54
CA GLY A 155 13.44 -28.39 -2.85
C GLY A 155 13.77 -26.92 -2.55
N PRO A 156 14.23 -26.59 -1.33
CA PRO A 156 14.46 -25.20 -0.92
C PRO A 156 15.55 -24.50 -1.75
N GLY A 157 16.59 -25.23 -2.17
CA GLY A 157 17.67 -24.68 -2.99
C GLY A 157 17.20 -24.13 -4.33
N ALA A 158 16.31 -24.84 -5.03
CA ALA A 158 15.78 -24.40 -6.32
C ALA A 158 14.86 -23.17 -6.18
N LEU A 159 14.07 -23.10 -5.10
CA LEU A 159 13.25 -21.93 -4.78
C LEU A 159 14.14 -20.71 -4.48
N LEU A 160 15.18 -20.87 -3.66
CA LEU A 160 16.12 -19.78 -3.36
C LEU A 160 16.87 -19.30 -4.62
N GLU A 161 17.31 -20.21 -5.48
CA GLU A 161 17.91 -19.84 -6.77
C GLU A 161 16.92 -19.03 -7.61
N LYS A 162 15.66 -19.45 -7.68
CA LYS A 162 14.62 -18.74 -8.42
C LYS A 162 14.36 -17.34 -7.85
N ALA A 163 14.32 -17.18 -6.54
CA ALA A 163 14.19 -15.88 -5.88
C ALA A 163 15.38 -14.97 -6.23
N ARG A 164 16.62 -15.47 -6.19
CA ARG A 164 17.81 -14.72 -6.59
C ARG A 164 17.77 -14.32 -8.07
N LEU A 165 17.26 -15.17 -8.96
CA LEU A 165 17.08 -14.82 -10.38
C LEU A 165 16.06 -13.68 -10.56
N TYR A 166 14.96 -13.68 -9.80
CA TYR A 166 14.02 -12.55 -9.82
C TYR A 166 14.65 -11.26 -9.29
N ASN A 167 15.44 -11.31 -8.22
CA ASN A 167 16.20 -10.15 -7.73
C ASN A 167 17.16 -9.60 -8.79
N LYS A 168 17.96 -10.47 -9.43
CA LYS A 168 18.87 -10.08 -10.53
C LYS A 168 18.14 -9.49 -11.73
N ALA A 169 16.90 -9.89 -11.96
CA ALA A 169 16.04 -9.36 -13.02
C ALA A 169 15.27 -8.09 -12.61
N ASP A 170 15.60 -7.49 -11.46
CA ASP A 170 14.92 -6.31 -10.91
C ASP A 170 13.41 -6.54 -10.64
N GLN A 171 13.05 -7.77 -10.27
CA GLN A 171 11.68 -8.20 -9.93
C GLN A 171 11.54 -8.62 -8.46
N PRO A 172 11.90 -7.77 -7.49
CA PRO A 172 12.01 -8.17 -6.08
C PRO A 172 10.67 -8.56 -5.44
N VAL A 173 9.53 -8.06 -5.91
CA VAL A 173 8.21 -8.51 -5.41
C VAL A 173 7.95 -9.98 -5.78
N ARG A 174 8.34 -10.40 -6.99
CA ARG A 174 8.25 -11.81 -7.40
C ARG A 174 9.21 -12.69 -6.60
N ALA A 175 10.42 -12.19 -6.34
CA ALA A 175 11.35 -12.87 -5.45
C ALA A 175 10.76 -13.03 -4.04
N MET A 176 10.11 -11.99 -3.51
CA MET A 176 9.49 -12.04 -2.19
C MET A 176 8.42 -13.11 -2.10
N HIS A 177 7.56 -13.27 -3.11
CA HIS A 177 6.59 -14.37 -3.13
C HIS A 177 7.24 -15.76 -3.05
N ILE A 178 8.40 -15.96 -3.68
CA ILE A 178 9.13 -17.24 -3.58
C ILE A 178 9.74 -17.41 -2.19
N VAL A 179 10.24 -16.32 -1.60
CA VAL A 179 10.76 -16.33 -0.23
C VAL A 179 9.65 -16.63 0.76
N GLU A 180 8.47 -16.03 0.62
CA GLU A 180 7.31 -16.25 1.49
C GLU A 180 6.85 -17.72 1.48
N ILE A 181 6.87 -18.39 0.31
CA ILE A 181 6.61 -19.85 0.23
C ILE A 181 7.57 -20.65 1.13
N LEU A 182 8.84 -20.27 1.18
CA LEU A 182 9.81 -20.90 2.07
C LEU A 182 9.54 -20.54 3.53
N LEU A 183 9.18 -19.29 3.83
CA LEU A 183 8.91 -18.85 5.20
C LEU A 183 7.66 -19.49 5.82
N ASP A 184 6.72 -19.97 5.01
CA ASP A 184 5.56 -20.74 5.49
C ASP A 184 5.93 -22.14 6.02
N ASP A 185 7.14 -22.65 5.70
CA ASP A 185 7.73 -23.83 6.34
C ASP A 185 8.56 -23.42 7.56
N PRO A 186 8.18 -23.78 8.80
CA PRO A 186 8.91 -23.39 10.01
C PRO A 186 10.39 -23.79 10.03
N SER A 187 10.74 -24.90 9.38
CA SER A 187 12.14 -25.35 9.28
C SER A 187 12.97 -24.38 8.45
N GLN A 188 12.41 -23.91 7.33
CA GLN A 188 13.05 -22.96 6.41
C GLN A 188 12.98 -21.53 6.95
N ALA A 189 11.92 -21.16 7.66
CA ALA A 189 11.77 -19.84 8.29
C ALA A 189 12.91 -19.50 9.25
N SER A 190 13.47 -20.53 9.91
CA SER A 190 14.60 -20.41 10.83
C SER A 190 15.98 -20.55 10.16
N ASP A 191 16.03 -20.86 8.86
CA ASP A 191 17.27 -21.05 8.12
C ASP A 191 17.93 -19.69 7.81
N PRO A 192 19.19 -19.45 8.26
CA PRO A 192 19.93 -18.24 7.94
C PRO A 192 20.11 -18.00 6.44
N SER A 193 20.22 -19.05 5.62
CA SER A 193 20.40 -18.95 4.17
C SER A 193 19.14 -18.44 3.46
N VAL A 194 17.96 -18.84 3.93
CA VAL A 194 16.66 -18.31 3.44
C VAL A 194 16.53 -16.85 3.84
N ASN A 195 16.83 -16.53 5.09
CA ASN A 195 16.75 -15.15 5.58
C ASN A 195 17.80 -14.23 4.94
N GLN A 196 18.94 -14.74 4.48
CA GLN A 196 19.89 -13.98 3.70
C GLN A 196 19.29 -13.53 2.35
N VAL A 197 18.57 -14.41 1.64
CA VAL A 197 17.86 -14.03 0.40
C VAL A 197 16.69 -13.10 0.69
N ARG A 198 15.96 -13.33 1.79
CA ARG A 198 14.91 -12.42 2.27
C ARG A 198 15.46 -11.01 2.48
N LEU A 199 16.60 -10.89 3.18
CA LEU A 199 17.26 -9.62 3.46
C LEU A 199 17.67 -8.90 2.17
N GLU A 200 18.34 -9.60 1.25
CA GLU A 200 18.70 -9.04 -0.06
C GLU A 200 17.47 -8.51 -0.82
N THR A 201 16.37 -9.29 -0.81
CA THR A 201 15.11 -8.91 -1.47
C THR A 201 14.48 -7.69 -0.81
N LEU A 202 14.43 -7.65 0.52
CA LEU A 202 13.87 -6.54 1.29
C LEU A 202 14.69 -5.25 1.09
N GLN A 203 16.02 -5.34 0.99
CA GLN A 203 16.88 -4.20 0.69
C GLN A 203 16.60 -3.63 -0.70
N LEU A 204 16.44 -4.47 -1.72
CA LEU A 204 16.03 -4.03 -3.06
C LEU A 204 14.65 -3.33 -3.06
N LEU A 205 13.69 -3.87 -2.30
CA LEU A 205 12.38 -3.23 -2.13
C LEU A 205 12.49 -1.88 -1.41
N LEU A 206 13.32 -1.81 -0.37
CA LEU A 206 13.53 -0.59 0.40
C LEU A 206 14.19 0.49 -0.46
N ASP A 207 15.21 0.14 -1.24
CA ASP A 207 15.88 1.06 -2.17
C ASP A 207 14.87 1.61 -3.18
N LYS A 208 13.99 0.76 -3.74
CA LYS A 208 12.92 1.22 -4.63
C LYS A 208 11.90 2.11 -3.93
N ALA A 209 11.57 1.84 -2.67
CA ALA A 209 10.64 2.66 -1.91
C ALA A 209 11.22 4.06 -1.61
N ILE A 210 12.51 4.13 -1.23
CA ILE A 210 13.23 5.38 -0.93
C ILE A 210 13.50 6.19 -2.20
N ASN A 211 13.84 5.56 -3.33
CA ASN A 211 14.15 6.28 -4.57
C ASN A 211 12.92 6.44 -5.50
N GLY A 212 11.74 6.06 -5.01
CA GLY A 212 10.49 6.05 -5.77
C GLY A 212 9.46 7.01 -5.20
N ILE A 213 8.33 6.46 -4.75
CA ILE A 213 7.20 7.24 -4.20
C ILE A 213 7.51 7.82 -2.81
N GLU A 214 8.54 7.31 -2.13
CA GLU A 214 8.92 7.73 -0.78
C GLU A 214 7.76 7.57 0.22
N ASN A 215 6.97 6.51 0.06
CA ASN A 215 5.85 6.25 0.95
C ASN A 215 6.35 5.83 2.34
N SER A 216 6.05 6.65 3.34
CA SER A 216 6.48 6.48 4.73
C SER A 216 6.11 5.11 5.30
N TYR A 217 4.89 4.62 5.08
CA TYR A 217 4.46 3.32 5.60
C TYR A 217 5.21 2.15 4.96
N GLU A 218 5.43 2.20 3.65
CA GLU A 218 6.18 1.17 2.93
C GLU A 218 7.62 1.09 3.46
N ILE A 219 8.27 2.23 3.61
CA ILE A 219 9.63 2.34 4.16
C ILE A 219 9.67 1.80 5.60
N TYR A 220 8.72 2.18 6.46
CA TYR A 220 8.69 1.69 7.84
C TYR A 220 8.49 0.17 7.93
N TRP A 221 7.57 -0.36 7.12
CA TRP A 221 7.32 -1.80 7.07
C TRP A 221 8.56 -2.58 6.62
N LEU A 222 9.19 -2.17 5.52
CA LEU A 222 10.37 -2.84 4.98
C LEU A 222 11.54 -2.82 5.97
N ASN A 223 11.79 -1.68 6.63
CA ASN A 223 12.80 -1.60 7.68
C ASN A 223 12.52 -2.54 8.87
N ALA A 224 11.25 -2.71 9.26
CA ALA A 224 10.89 -3.66 10.31
C ALA A 224 11.16 -5.10 9.89
N GLN A 225 10.80 -5.47 8.65
CA GLN A 225 11.05 -6.82 8.12
C GLN A 225 12.54 -7.12 7.94
N ILE A 226 13.35 -6.11 7.60
CA ILE A 226 14.82 -6.23 7.53
C ILE A 226 15.38 -6.64 8.89
N ARG A 227 14.99 -5.94 9.97
CA ARG A 227 15.43 -6.29 11.34
C ARG A 227 15.04 -7.71 11.74
N VAL A 228 13.86 -8.18 11.31
CA VAL A 228 13.42 -9.56 11.54
C VAL A 228 14.37 -10.55 10.84
N ALA A 229 14.68 -10.32 9.57
CA ALA A 229 15.59 -11.18 8.80
C ALA A 229 17.02 -11.19 9.41
N GLU A 230 17.54 -10.02 9.76
CA GLU A 230 18.85 -9.87 10.43
C GLU A 230 18.90 -10.60 11.78
N GLY A 231 17.81 -10.56 12.56
CA GLY A 231 17.70 -11.29 13.82
C GLY A 231 17.92 -12.79 13.65
N VAL A 232 17.27 -13.39 12.63
CA VAL A 232 17.44 -14.82 12.32
C VAL A 232 18.86 -15.13 11.85
N ILE A 233 19.43 -14.32 10.95
CA ILE A 233 20.79 -14.51 10.43
C ILE A 233 21.83 -14.47 11.57
N ASN A 234 21.67 -13.55 12.51
CA ASN A 234 22.61 -13.35 13.62
C ASN A 234 22.37 -14.31 14.81
N GLY A 235 21.39 -15.22 14.72
CA GLY A 235 21.03 -16.12 15.82
C GLY A 235 20.43 -15.40 17.03
N VAL A 236 19.93 -14.18 16.86
CA VAL A 236 19.23 -13.43 17.90
C VAL A 236 17.78 -13.92 17.91
N SER A 237 17.49 -14.87 18.79
CA SER A 237 16.11 -15.25 19.10
C SER A 237 15.38 -14.03 19.65
N ASN A 238 14.40 -13.50 18.90
CA ASN A 238 13.45 -12.52 19.41
C ASN A 238 12.64 -13.17 20.55
N SER A 239 13.19 -13.06 21.76
CA SER A 239 12.44 -13.26 22.99
C SER A 239 11.94 -11.89 23.42
N SER A 240 10.76 -11.49 22.94
CA SER A 240 9.94 -10.43 23.54
C SER A 240 8.52 -10.48 22.97
N ASN A 241 7.58 -10.57 23.92
CA ASN A 241 6.12 -10.61 23.82
C ASN A 241 5.46 -9.59 22.89
#